data_AF-A0A7I8DAA5-F1
#
_entry.id   AF-A0A7I8DAA5-F1
#
_cell.length_a   1.000
_cell.length_b   1.000
_cell.length_c   1.000
_cell.angle_alpha   90.00
_cell.angle_beta   90.00
_cell.angle_gamma   90.00
#
_symmetry.space_group_name_H-M   'P 1'
#
loop_
_entity.id
_entity.type
_entity.pdbx_description
1 polymer ?
#
loop_
_entity_poly.entity_id
_entity_poly.type
_entity_poly.pdbx_seq_one_letter_code
_entity_poly.pdbx_strand_id
1 'polypeptide(L)' 'MQVPLRKLAHSRTGDKGNVANISVIAYKPEYYPVIKEQVTASVVKQKYEKILTGEVIRYEIDNSTFAA' A
#
# COMPACT_ATOMS: atom_id res chain seq x y z
N MET A 1 7.78 12.05 -15.49
CA MET A 1 6.62 12.73 -14.88
C MET A 1 6.16 11.87 -13.70
N GLN A 2 5.76 12.46 -12.56
CA GLN A 2 5.28 11.71 -11.37
C GLN A 2 3.78 11.93 -11.18
N VAL A 3 3.05 10.89 -10.75
CA VAL A 3 1.60 10.95 -10.50
C VAL A 3 1.34 10.59 -9.03
N PRO A 4 0.49 11.35 -8.30
CA PRO A 4 0.14 10.98 -6.93
C PRO A 4 -0.55 9.63 -6.84
N LEU A 5 -0.15 8.77 -5.90
CA LEU A 5 -0.74 7.43 -5.69
C LEU A 5 -2.27 7.49 -5.50
N ARG A 6 -2.79 8.53 -4.84
CA ARG A 6 -4.24 8.74 -4.64
C ARG A 6 -5.02 8.91 -5.96
N LYS A 7 -4.38 9.18 -7.10
CA LYS A 7 -5.03 9.19 -8.42
C LYS A 7 -5.17 7.79 -9.02
N LEU A 8 -4.37 6.82 -8.56
CA LEU A 8 -4.33 5.46 -9.10
C LEU A 8 -4.94 4.42 -8.16
N ALA A 9 -5.04 4.74 -6.87
CA ALA A 9 -5.54 3.83 -5.84
C ALA A 9 -6.35 4.53 -4.76
N HIS A 10 -7.32 3.81 -4.21
CA HIS A 10 -7.94 4.12 -2.94
C HIS A 10 -7.13 3.47 -1.80
N SER A 11 -7.09 4.11 -0.64
CA SER A 11 -6.46 3.55 0.55
C SER A 11 -7.46 3.41 1.69
N ARG A 12 -7.43 2.29 2.39
CA ARG A 12 -8.14 2.10 3.65
C ARG A 12 -7.14 1.91 4.77
N THR A 13 -7.45 2.45 5.94
CA THR A 13 -6.60 2.36 7.12
C THR A 13 -7.38 1.75 8.26
N GLY A 14 -6.78 0.79 8.95
CA GLY A 14 -7.24 0.28 10.24
C GLY A 14 -6.16 0.51 11.27
N ASP A 15 -6.50 1.13 12.38
CA ASP A 15 -5.58 1.28 13.51
C ASP A 15 -5.85 0.18 14.55
N LYS A 16 -4.78 -0.41 15.08
CA LYS A 16 -4.84 -1.33 16.21
C LYS A 16 -3.77 -0.97 17.23
N GLY A 17 -4.03 0.11 17.96
CA GLY A 17 -3.17 0.56 19.06
C GLY A 17 -1.93 1.25 18.51
N ASN A 18 -0.79 0.56 18.55
CA ASN A 18 0.48 1.12 18.04
C ASN A 18 0.80 0.64 16.61
N VAL A 19 -0.10 -0.11 15.98
CA VAL A 19 0.08 -0.65 14.63
C VAL A 19 -0.98 -0.09 13.69
N ALA A 20 -0.53 0.49 12.58
CA ALA A 20 -1.40 0.93 11.50
C ALA A 20 -1.36 -0.09 10.35
N ASN A 21 -2.52 -0.60 9.96
CA ASN A 21 -2.69 -1.42 8.77
C ASN A 21 -3.22 -0.55 7.63
N ILE A 22 -2.54 -0.56 6.49
CA ILE A 22 -2.92 0.22 5.31
C ILE A 22 -3.12 -0.72 4.13
N SER A 23 -4.31 -0.68 3.55
CA SER A 23 -4.62 -1.36 2.29
C SER A 23 -4.57 -0.34 1.16
N VAL A 24 -3.84 -0.65 0.08
CA VAL A 24 -3.80 0.15 -1.16
C VAL A 24 -4.49 -0.65 -2.26
N ILE A 25 -5.61 -0.14 -2.75
CA ILE A 25 -6.49 -0.83 -3.70
C ILE A 25 -6.48 -0.03 -5.00
N ALA A 26 -5.91 -0.60 -6.05
CA ALA A 26 -5.87 0.04 -7.36
C ALA A 26 -7.29 0.30 -7.90
N TYR A 27 -7.52 1.48 -8.50
CA TYR A 27 -8.81 1.79 -9.13
C TYR A 27 -9.06 0.96 -10.38
N LYS A 28 -7.99 0.51 -11.04
CA LYS A 28 -8.04 -0.36 -12.19
C LYS A 28 -7.01 -1.49 -12.04
N PRO A 29 -7.29 -2.70 -12.54
CA PRO A 29 -6.33 -3.82 -12.50
C PRO A 29 -4.99 -3.48 -13.16
N GLU A 30 -5.01 -2.71 -14.25
CA GLU A 30 -3.81 -2.29 -15.00
C GLU A 30 -2.83 -1.41 -14.18
N TYR A 31 -3.29 -0.77 -13.11
CA TYR A 31 -2.42 0.04 -12.23
C TYR A 31 -1.75 -0.80 -11.15
N TYR A 32 -2.28 -1.99 -10.84
CA TYR A 32 -1.76 -2.83 -9.77
C TYR A 32 -0.28 -3.20 -9.96
N PRO A 33 0.19 -3.65 -11.14
CA PRO A 33 1.61 -3.98 -11.33
C PRO A 33 2.54 -2.82 -11.01
N VAL A 34 2.20 -1.61 -11.46
CA VAL A 34 3.00 -0.40 -11.24
C VAL A 34 2.99 0.01 -9.75
N ILE A 35 1.84 -0.09 -9.10
CA ILE A 35 1.71 0.19 -7.66
C ILE A 35 2.50 -0.84 -6.86
N LYS A 36 2.40 -2.12 -7.21
CA LYS A 36 3.12 -3.23 -6.57
C LYS A 36 4.64 -3.08 -6.74
N GLU A 37 5.11 -2.60 -7.87
CA GLU A 37 6.54 -2.33 -8.08
C GLU A 37 7.04 -1.17 -7.19
N GLN A 38 6.27 -0.09 -7.10
CA GLN A 38 6.73 1.16 -6.46
C GLN A 38 6.44 1.26 -4.95
N VAL A 39 5.34 0.67 -4.48
CA VAL A 39 4.90 0.76 -3.08
C VAL A 39 5.49 -0.40 -2.27
N THR A 40 6.81 -0.40 -2.10
CA THR A 40 7.53 -1.43 -1.34
C THR A 40 7.58 -1.10 0.16
N ALA A 41 7.86 -2.11 0.99
CA ALA A 41 8.04 -1.91 2.43
C ALA A 41 9.13 -0.87 2.76
N SER A 42 10.24 -0.87 2.00
CA SER A 42 11.33 0.08 2.18
C SER A 42 10.93 1.51 1.84
N VAL A 43 10.20 1.73 0.75
CA VAL A 43 9.70 3.06 0.35
C VAL A 43 8.71 3.60 1.40
N VAL A 44 7.83 2.74 1.92
CA VAL A 44 6.89 3.13 2.99
C VAL A 44 7.65 3.46 4.28
N LYS A 45 8.61 2.62 4.69
CA LYS A 45 9.42 2.86 5.89
C LYS A 45 10.19 4.17 5.80
N GLN A 46 10.83 4.44 4.66
CA GLN A 46 11.54 5.69 4.41
C GLN A 46 10.60 6.90 4.47
N LYS A 47 9.43 6.81 3.85
CA LYS A 47 8.46 7.92 3.81
C LYS A 47 7.92 8.30 5.19
N TYR A 48 7.80 7.34 6.09
CA TYR A 48 7.25 7.52 7.44
C TYR A 48 8.29 7.31 8.55
N GLU A 49 9.59 7.45 8.23
CA GLU A 49 10.71 7.17 9.15
C GLU A 49 10.62 7.93 10.48
N LYS A 50 9.97 9.10 10.49
CA LYS A 50 9.80 9.95 11.68
C LYS A 50 8.74 9.44 12.66
N ILE A 51 7.89 8.52 12.22
CA ILE A 51 6.72 8.04 12.97
C ILE A 51 6.81 6.52 13.19
N LEU A 52 7.36 5.79 12.21
CA LEU A 52 7.52 4.34 12.29
C LEU A 52 8.81 3.99 13.02
N THR A 53 8.68 3.40 14.20
CA THR A 53 9.80 2.85 14.98
C THR A 53 10.04 1.35 14.69
N GLY A 54 9.06 0.67 14.08
CA GLY A 54 9.07 -0.76 13.84
C GLY A 54 9.38 -1.19 12.40
N GLU A 55 9.07 -2.46 12.12
CA GLU A 55 9.11 -3.02 10.77
C GLU A 55 7.87 -2.63 9.97
N VAL A 56 8.04 -2.48 8.66
CA VAL A 56 6.92 -2.40 7.70
C VAL A 56 6.83 -3.73 7.01
N ILE A 57 5.73 -4.45 7.26
CA ILE A 57 5.43 -5.71 6.58
C ILE A 57 4.47 -5.41 5.43
N ARG A 58 4.80 -5.90 4.23
CA ARG A 58 3.95 -5.74 3.05
C ARG A 58 3.40 -7.09 2.61
N TYR A 59 2.10 -7.13 2.35
CA TYR A 59 1.42 -8.27 1.76
C TYR A 59 0.94 -7.90 0.37
N GLU A 60 1.23 -8.76 -0.61
CA GLU A 60 0.74 -8.65 -1.97
C GLU A 60 -0.51 -9.51 -2.12
N ILE A 61 -1.48 -9.04 -2.91
CA ILE A 61 -2.72 -9.77 -3.17
C ILE A 61 -2.79 -10.05 -4.66
N ASP A 62 -1.92 -10.94 -5.12
CA ASP A 62 -1.82 -11.29 -6.55
C ASP A 62 -2.98 -12.18 -7.00
N ASN A 63 -3.52 -13.00 -6.09
CA ASN A 63 -4.70 -13.82 -6.34
C ASN A 63 -5.94 -13.13 -5.80
N SER A 64 -6.55 -12.26 -6.59
CA SER A 64 -7.89 -11.75 -6.32
C SER A 64 -8.95 -12.77 -6.72
N THR A 65 -8.95 -13.96 -6.11
CA THR A 65 -10.16 -14.80 -6.09
C THR A 65 -11.08 -14.25 -5.01
N PHE A 66 -11.61 -13.05 -5.23
CA PHE A 66 -12.84 -12.64 -4.56
C PHE A 66 -13.97 -13.28 -5.36
N ALA A 67 -14.40 -14.47 -4.94
CA ALA A 67 -15.70 -14.98 -5.34
C ALA A 67 -16.73 -13.92 -4.91
N ALA A 68 -17.37 -13.30 -5.90
CA ALA A 68 -18.55 -12.49 -5.69
C ALA A 68 -19.72 -13.38 -5.25
#